data_AF-A0A317J843-F1
#
_entry.id   AF-A0A317J843-F1
#
_cell.length_a   1.000
_cell.length_b   1.000
_cell.length_c   1.000
_cell.angle_alpha   90.00
_cell.angle_beta   90.00
_cell.angle_gamma   90.00
#
_symmetry.space_group_name_H-M   'P 1'
#
loop_
_entity.id
_entity.type
_entity.pdbx_description
1 polymer ?
#
loop_
_entity_poly.entity_id
_entity_poly.type
_entity_poly.pdbx_seq_one_letter_code
_entity_poly.pdbx_strand_id
1 'polypeptide(L)'
;MSRDPEGAETTQPSRAPREIEAPASTAWPLVLAFGFTLIFAGLLTSVSVSLLGVGLAVAGCAGWFREVLPSEHEVVVPVVPDQFVPVSSRRVVDRLPFAPEQVRAWLPLRTHPISAGLKGGLAGGVAMAVLACTYGLLKAGSIWYPINLLAASVYAQSLKLGASQLNAFHADSFAIALLLHALVSSGVGLLYGAMLPMFARRPIVLGGLIGPVLWSGLIYSMLSLLNPLLESHIDWLWFVASQVAFGVVAGFVVVQQPRVTTRENIAFAIRAGVEAPGIIPQRTGEERP
;
A
#
# COMPACT_ATOMS: atom_id res chain seq x y z
N MET A 1 -28.10 -70.26 -24.19
CA MET A 1 -27.67 -70.94 -22.96
C MET A 1 -26.14 -70.88 -23.00
N SER A 2 -25.40 -70.06 -22.26
CA SER A 2 -25.54 -69.24 -21.04
C SER A 2 -24.47 -68.11 -21.15
N ARG A 3 -24.72 -66.85 -20.71
CA ARG A 3 -24.19 -66.21 -19.47
C ARG A 3 -22.73 -66.58 -19.14
N ASP A 4 -21.75 -65.71 -18.91
CA ASP A 4 -21.68 -64.28 -18.53
C ASP A 4 -20.27 -63.70 -18.87
N PRO A 5 -20.07 -62.37 -18.82
CA PRO A 5 -18.77 -61.71 -19.03
C PRO A 5 -18.03 -61.51 -17.69
N GLU A 6 -16.80 -62.00 -17.56
CA GLU A 6 -15.91 -61.60 -16.44
C GLU A 6 -15.19 -60.31 -16.82
N GLY A 7 -15.89 -59.18 -16.61
CA GLY A 7 -15.23 -57.89 -16.41
C GLY A 7 -14.57 -57.90 -15.05
N ALA A 8 -13.24 -58.05 -15.02
CA ALA A 8 -12.46 -57.81 -13.82
C ALA A 8 -12.52 -56.31 -13.49
N GLU A 9 -13.46 -55.92 -12.62
CA GLU A 9 -13.37 -54.66 -11.89
C GLU A 9 -12.10 -54.67 -11.05
N THR A 10 -11.05 -54.03 -11.56
CA THR A 10 -9.95 -53.56 -10.73
C THR A 10 -10.50 -52.51 -9.79
N THR A 11 -10.93 -52.94 -8.60
CA THR A 11 -11.19 -52.08 -7.45
C THR A 11 -9.89 -51.34 -7.13
N GLN A 12 -9.75 -50.10 -7.63
CA GLN A 12 -8.69 -49.23 -7.15
C GLN A 12 -8.90 -49.01 -5.65
N PRO A 13 -7.86 -49.17 -4.81
CA PRO A 13 -7.99 -48.88 -3.39
C PRO A 13 -8.37 -47.41 -3.25
N SER A 14 -9.51 -47.15 -2.59
CA SER A 14 -9.88 -45.81 -2.12
C SER A 14 -8.67 -45.19 -1.44
N ARG A 15 -8.04 -44.22 -2.10
CA ARG A 15 -6.82 -43.60 -1.59
C ARG A 15 -7.23 -42.84 -0.33
N ALA A 16 -6.72 -43.30 0.82
CA ALA A 16 -7.04 -42.70 2.12
C ALA A 16 -6.91 -41.17 2.05
N PRO A 17 -7.85 -40.42 2.68
CA PRO A 17 -7.84 -38.96 2.66
C PRO A 17 -6.44 -38.47 3.06
N ARG A 18 -5.88 -37.58 2.23
CA ARG A 18 -4.55 -37.04 2.49
C ARG A 18 -4.73 -35.90 3.49
N GLU A 19 -4.17 -36.04 4.67
CA GLU A 19 -4.19 -34.99 5.67
C GLU A 19 -3.08 -33.97 5.37
N ILE A 20 -3.40 -32.68 5.52
CA ILE A 20 -2.42 -31.59 5.50
C ILE A 20 -2.49 -30.83 6.81
N GLU A 21 -1.33 -30.45 7.33
CA GLU A 21 -1.20 -29.47 8.41
C GLU A 21 -1.42 -28.08 7.80
N ALA A 22 -2.48 -27.40 8.23
CA ALA A 22 -2.81 -26.06 7.79
C ALA A 22 -2.79 -25.11 9.01
N PRO A 23 -2.40 -23.83 8.82
CA PRO A 23 -2.42 -22.87 9.92
C PRO A 23 -3.85 -22.71 10.45
N ALA A 24 -4.00 -22.76 11.77
CA ALA A 24 -5.29 -22.58 12.43
C ALA A 24 -5.82 -21.15 12.20
N SER A 25 -7.14 -20.99 12.11
CA SER A 25 -7.75 -19.67 12.00
C SER A 25 -7.52 -18.87 13.29
N THR A 26 -7.08 -17.60 13.16
CA THR A 26 -6.88 -16.69 14.29
C THR A 26 -7.64 -15.37 14.11
N ALA A 27 -8.22 -14.85 15.20
CA ALA A 27 -8.94 -13.58 15.22
C ALA A 27 -8.02 -12.37 15.52
N TRP A 28 -6.79 -12.60 15.99
CA TRP A 28 -5.93 -11.52 16.47
C TRP A 28 -5.56 -10.45 15.44
N PRO A 29 -5.28 -10.79 14.15
CA PRO A 29 -5.07 -9.78 13.12
C PRO A 29 -6.27 -8.84 12.94
N LEU A 30 -7.49 -9.36 13.06
CA LEU A 30 -8.71 -8.57 12.97
C LEU A 30 -8.85 -7.64 14.20
N VAL A 31 -8.60 -8.16 15.39
CA VAL A 31 -8.62 -7.36 16.64
C VAL A 31 -7.58 -6.24 16.58
N LEU A 32 -6.38 -6.52 16.08
CA LEU A 32 -5.33 -5.54 15.89
C LEU A 32 -5.75 -4.43 14.90
N ALA A 33 -6.28 -4.80 13.73
CA ALA A 33 -6.77 -3.85 12.74
C ALA A 33 -7.92 -2.97 13.29
N PHE A 34 -8.84 -3.57 14.05
CA PHE A 34 -9.91 -2.84 14.71
C PHE A 34 -9.37 -1.88 15.78
N GLY A 35 -8.35 -2.30 16.55
CA GLY A 35 -7.64 -1.45 17.50
C GLY A 35 -7.04 -0.22 16.82
N PHE A 36 -6.30 -0.38 15.71
CA PHE A 36 -5.79 0.75 14.93
C PHE A 36 -6.90 1.66 14.42
N THR A 37 -7.99 1.08 13.92
CA THR A 37 -9.15 1.86 13.45
C THR A 37 -9.70 2.75 14.57
N LEU A 38 -9.86 2.23 15.79
CA LEU A 38 -10.32 3.02 16.94
C LEU A 38 -9.30 4.06 17.40
N ILE A 39 -7.99 3.79 17.32
CA ILE A 39 -6.95 4.78 17.62
C ILE A 39 -7.16 6.02 16.74
N PHE A 40 -7.29 5.84 15.42
CA PHE A 40 -7.50 6.93 14.49
C PHE A 40 -8.89 7.56 14.63
N ALA A 41 -9.95 6.76 14.77
CA ALA A 41 -11.30 7.28 14.96
C ALA A 41 -11.43 8.12 16.25
N GLY A 42 -10.73 7.74 17.31
CA GLY A 42 -10.70 8.48 18.57
C GLY A 42 -10.03 9.85 18.46
N LEU A 43 -9.08 10.04 17.52
CA LEU A 43 -8.50 11.37 17.24
C LEU A 43 -9.58 12.36 16.75
N LEU A 44 -10.59 11.86 16.03
CA LEU A 44 -11.71 12.68 15.55
C LEU A 44 -12.86 12.79 16.56
N THR A 45 -12.97 11.86 17.51
CA THR A 45 -14.17 11.73 18.36
C THR A 45 -13.88 11.95 19.83
N SER A 46 -13.03 11.14 20.45
CA SER A 46 -12.67 11.27 21.87
C SER A 46 -11.42 10.48 22.25
N VAL A 47 -10.69 10.99 23.25
CA VAL A 47 -9.51 10.33 23.83
C VAL A 47 -9.84 8.92 24.35
N SER A 48 -11.03 8.73 24.93
CA SER A 48 -11.47 7.43 25.45
C SER A 48 -11.54 6.35 24.36
N VAL A 49 -12.02 6.71 23.16
CA VAL A 49 -12.06 5.80 22.00
C VAL A 49 -10.64 5.45 21.53
N SER A 50 -9.73 6.42 21.50
CA SER A 50 -8.33 6.15 21.17
C SER A 50 -7.66 5.23 22.20
N LEU A 51 -7.90 5.43 23.50
CA LEU A 51 -7.35 4.59 24.57
C LEU A 51 -7.86 3.14 24.47
N LEU A 52 -9.15 2.96 24.17
CA LEU A 52 -9.70 1.63 23.89
C LEU A 52 -9.00 0.99 22.69
N GLY A 53 -8.79 1.76 21.62
CA GLY A 53 -8.05 1.31 20.44
C GLY A 53 -6.63 0.86 20.75
N VAL A 54 -5.89 1.60 21.57
CA VAL A 54 -4.55 1.22 22.05
C VAL A 54 -4.61 -0.10 22.82
N GLY A 55 -5.58 -0.27 23.72
CA GLY A 55 -5.76 -1.51 24.47
C GLY A 55 -5.99 -2.72 23.56
N LEU A 56 -6.87 -2.58 22.56
CA LEU A 56 -7.14 -3.64 21.58
C LEU A 56 -5.93 -3.92 20.68
N ALA A 57 -5.17 -2.91 20.27
CA ALA A 57 -3.97 -3.11 19.46
C ALA A 57 -2.89 -3.88 20.23
N VAL A 58 -2.66 -3.56 21.50
CA VAL A 58 -1.71 -4.30 22.34
C VAL A 58 -2.17 -5.74 22.57
N ALA A 59 -3.46 -5.95 22.88
CA ALA A 59 -4.03 -7.28 23.04
C ALA A 59 -3.95 -8.10 21.75
N GLY A 60 -4.26 -7.48 20.60
CA GLY A 60 -4.14 -8.08 19.27
C GLY A 60 -2.73 -8.52 18.94
N CYS A 61 -1.73 -7.65 19.17
CA CYS A 61 -0.32 -8.01 19.00
C CYS A 61 0.08 -9.16 19.93
N ALA A 62 -0.16 -9.02 21.23
CA ALA A 62 0.25 -10.03 22.21
C ALA A 62 -0.41 -11.39 21.95
N GLY A 63 -1.70 -11.41 21.63
CA GLY A 63 -2.42 -12.64 21.29
C GLY A 63 -1.89 -13.28 20.01
N TRP A 64 -1.66 -12.50 18.96
CA TRP A 64 -1.13 -13.01 17.70
C TRP A 64 0.27 -13.62 17.88
N PHE A 65 1.18 -12.89 18.56
CA PHE A 65 2.52 -13.39 18.80
C PHE A 65 2.55 -14.67 19.63
N ARG A 66 1.64 -14.83 20.60
CA ARG A 66 1.55 -16.05 21.41
C ARG A 66 1.00 -17.26 20.66
N GLU A 67 0.21 -17.05 19.60
CA GLU A 67 -0.31 -18.14 18.76
C GLU A 67 0.66 -18.57 17.65
N VAL A 68 1.61 -17.69 17.29
CA VAL A 68 2.61 -17.98 16.25
C VAL A 68 3.94 -18.41 16.84
N LEU A 69 4.32 -17.89 18.01
CA LEU A 69 5.62 -18.16 18.63
C LEU A 69 5.48 -18.87 19.99
N PRO A 70 6.41 -19.79 20.31
CA PRO A 70 7.52 -20.29 19.48
C PRO A 70 7.13 -21.40 18.49
N SER A 71 5.94 -21.99 18.63
CA SER A 71 5.42 -23.03 17.74
C SER A 71 4.12 -22.57 17.10
N GLU A 72 4.03 -22.70 15.78
CA GLU A 72 2.85 -22.31 15.01
C GLU A 72 1.64 -23.18 15.39
N HIS A 73 0.48 -22.54 15.53
CA HIS A 73 -0.77 -23.26 15.81
C HIS A 73 -1.37 -23.81 14.51
N GLU A 74 -1.36 -25.13 14.36
CA GLU A 74 -1.81 -25.83 13.16
C GLU A 74 -3.02 -26.72 13.43
N VAL A 75 -3.86 -26.91 12.42
CA VAL A 75 -5.01 -27.83 12.41
C VAL A 75 -4.87 -28.78 11.24
N VAL A 76 -5.07 -30.07 11.50
CA VAL A 76 -5.09 -31.10 10.47
C VAL A 76 -6.41 -31.03 9.71
N VAL A 77 -6.33 -30.78 8.40
CA VAL A 77 -7.50 -30.71 7.52
C VAL A 77 -7.47 -31.86 6.52
N PRO A 78 -8.55 -32.65 6.40
CA PRO A 78 -8.62 -33.72 5.40
C PRO A 78 -8.75 -33.11 4.00
N VAL A 79 -7.79 -33.40 3.13
CA VAL A 79 -7.87 -33.06 1.71
C VAL A 79 -8.56 -34.21 0.98
N VAL A 80 -9.79 -33.95 0.57
CA VAL A 80 -10.48 -34.78 -0.42
C VAL A 80 -9.99 -34.33 -1.79
N PRO A 81 -9.18 -35.13 -2.50
CA PRO A 81 -8.76 -34.76 -3.85
C PRO A 81 -9.99 -34.76 -4.76
N ASP A 82 -10.47 -33.57 -5.11
CA ASP A 82 -11.47 -33.42 -6.15
C ASP A 82 -10.80 -33.72 -7.49
N GLN A 83 -11.13 -34.88 -8.08
CA GLN A 83 -10.71 -35.22 -9.43
C GLN A 83 -11.56 -34.39 -10.40
N PHE A 84 -11.24 -33.10 -10.49
CA PHE A 84 -11.84 -32.23 -11.49
C PHE A 84 -11.36 -32.69 -12.86
N VAL A 85 -12.20 -33.47 -13.54
CA VAL A 85 -12.06 -33.72 -14.98
C VAL A 85 -12.75 -32.55 -15.68
N PRO A 86 -12.02 -31.60 -16.29
CA PRO A 86 -12.65 -30.50 -16.99
C PRO A 86 -13.46 -31.04 -18.18
N VAL A 87 -14.79 -31.11 -18.02
CA VAL A 87 -15.71 -31.39 -19.13
C VAL A 87 -16.10 -30.06 -19.75
N SER A 88 -15.76 -29.86 -21.02
CA SER A 88 -16.13 -28.66 -21.77
C SER A 88 -17.00 -29.03 -22.96
N SER A 89 -18.15 -28.36 -23.10
CA SER A 89 -18.98 -28.42 -24.31
C SER A 89 -18.46 -27.55 -25.45
N ARG A 90 -17.33 -26.84 -25.25
CA ARG A 90 -16.76 -25.96 -26.26
C ARG A 90 -16.29 -26.78 -27.46
N ARG A 91 -16.62 -26.31 -28.66
CA ARG A 91 -16.12 -26.85 -29.94
C ARG A 91 -14.61 -27.01 -29.85
N VAL A 92 -14.10 -28.18 -30.22
CA VAL A 92 -12.67 -28.41 -30.40
C VAL A 92 -12.22 -27.53 -31.56
N VAL A 93 -11.53 -26.44 -31.23
CA VAL A 93 -10.90 -25.55 -32.22
C VAL A 93 -9.45 -25.96 -32.30
N ASP A 94 -8.97 -26.22 -33.50
CA ASP A 94 -7.57 -26.51 -33.75
C ASP A 94 -6.74 -25.32 -33.26
N ARG A 95 -5.88 -25.55 -32.26
CA ARG A 95 -5.01 -24.49 -31.75
C ARG A 95 -3.81 -24.47 -32.66
N LEU A 96 -3.65 -23.38 -33.43
CA LEU A 96 -2.40 -23.19 -34.14
C LEU A 96 -1.23 -23.37 -33.15
N PRO A 97 -0.22 -24.19 -33.48
CA PRO A 97 0.95 -24.32 -32.65
C PRO A 97 1.53 -22.91 -32.44
N PHE A 98 1.63 -22.49 -31.18
CA PHE A 98 2.24 -21.22 -30.82
C PHE A 98 3.63 -21.16 -31.48
N ALA A 99 3.85 -20.18 -32.36
CA ALA A 99 5.20 -19.91 -32.85
C ALA A 99 6.06 -19.59 -31.62
N PRO A 100 7.14 -20.35 -31.32
CA PRO A 100 7.97 -20.14 -30.13
C PRO A 100 8.57 -18.71 -30.08
N GLU A 101 8.60 -18.02 -31.22
CA GLU A 101 9.06 -16.64 -31.37
C GLU A 101 8.01 -15.58 -30.97
N GLN A 102 6.73 -15.93 -30.87
CA GLN A 102 5.66 -15.03 -30.44
C GLN A 102 5.47 -15.08 -28.91
N VAL A 103 6.52 -14.71 -28.17
CA VAL A 103 6.40 -14.44 -26.74
C VAL A 103 5.67 -13.11 -26.58
N ARG A 104 4.59 -13.09 -25.80
CA ARG A 104 3.86 -11.86 -25.45
C ARG A 104 4.88 -10.82 -24.97
N ALA A 105 4.91 -9.63 -25.58
CA ALA A 105 5.85 -8.59 -25.17
C ALA A 105 5.54 -8.15 -23.73
N TRP A 106 6.46 -8.44 -22.80
CA TRP A 106 6.36 -8.04 -21.40
C TRP A 106 7.01 -6.66 -21.25
N LEU A 107 6.19 -5.62 -21.29
CA LEU A 107 6.59 -4.22 -21.11
C LEU A 107 5.77 -3.65 -19.94
N PRO A 108 6.38 -2.88 -19.03
CA PRO A 108 7.74 -2.34 -19.06
C PRO A 108 8.81 -3.31 -18.52
N LEU A 109 10.00 -3.31 -19.14
CA LEU A 109 11.15 -4.11 -18.68
C LEU A 109 11.85 -3.54 -17.44
N ARG A 110 11.71 -2.24 -17.19
CA ARG A 110 12.30 -1.55 -16.03
C ARG A 110 11.33 -0.52 -15.47
N THR A 111 11.15 -0.54 -14.16
CA THR A 111 10.33 0.42 -13.42
C THR A 111 11.15 1.04 -12.29
N HIS A 112 10.73 2.21 -11.79
CA HIS A 112 11.34 2.75 -10.57
C HIS A 112 10.85 1.94 -9.37
N PRO A 113 11.71 1.68 -8.36
CA PRO A 113 11.29 0.97 -7.17
C PRO A 113 10.26 1.81 -6.39
N ILE A 114 9.38 1.17 -5.63
CA ILE A 114 8.37 1.87 -4.79
C ILE A 114 9.05 2.82 -3.80
N SER A 115 10.24 2.46 -3.30
CA SER A 115 11.07 3.31 -2.45
C SER A 115 11.49 4.63 -3.11
N ALA A 116 11.56 4.69 -4.45
CA ALA A 116 11.76 5.96 -5.16
C ALA A 116 10.60 6.92 -4.91
N GLY A 117 9.37 6.41 -4.91
CA GLY A 117 8.18 7.17 -4.57
C GLY A 117 8.21 7.70 -3.14
N LEU A 118 8.59 6.87 -2.16
CA LEU A 118 8.73 7.32 -0.76
C LEU A 118 9.75 8.46 -0.62
N LYS A 119 10.94 8.31 -1.22
CA LYS A 119 11.98 9.37 -1.22
C LYS A 119 11.46 10.64 -1.91
N GLY A 120 10.76 10.49 -3.03
CA GLY A 120 10.13 11.60 -3.75
C GLY A 120 9.09 12.31 -2.88
N GLY A 121 8.21 11.56 -2.21
CA GLY A 121 7.20 12.12 -1.32
C GLY A 121 7.79 12.91 -0.16
N LEU A 122 8.83 12.38 0.50
CA LEU A 122 9.53 13.10 1.57
C LEU A 122 10.19 14.40 1.06
N ALA A 123 10.88 14.34 -0.09
CA ALA A 123 11.52 15.53 -0.67
C ALA A 123 10.49 16.57 -1.14
N GLY A 124 9.41 16.13 -1.77
CA GLY A 124 8.27 16.97 -2.14
C GLY A 124 7.63 17.61 -0.90
N GLY A 125 7.48 16.84 0.18
CA GLY A 125 6.96 17.32 1.47
C GLY A 125 7.80 18.45 2.04
N VAL A 126 9.13 18.33 1.99
CA VAL A 126 10.05 19.41 2.40
C VAL A 126 9.86 20.66 1.53
N ALA A 127 9.81 20.51 0.20
CA ALA A 127 9.59 21.64 -0.70
C ALA A 127 8.26 22.36 -0.44
N MET A 128 7.19 21.60 -0.21
CA MET A 128 5.87 22.12 0.17
C MET A 128 5.94 22.89 1.49
N ALA A 129 6.59 22.32 2.51
CA ALA A 129 6.70 22.95 3.82
C ALA A 129 7.46 24.28 3.75
N VAL A 130 8.55 24.34 2.96
CA VAL A 130 9.31 25.59 2.74
C VAL A 130 8.44 26.66 2.10
N LEU A 131 7.67 26.31 1.05
CA LEU A 131 6.77 27.26 0.39
C LEU A 131 5.63 27.71 1.30
N ALA A 132 5.03 26.79 2.05
CA ALA A 132 3.97 27.12 3.00
C ALA A 132 4.49 28.10 4.07
N CYS A 133 5.66 27.82 4.67
CA CYS A 133 6.29 28.71 5.65
C CYS A 133 6.67 30.07 5.05
N THR A 134 7.09 30.10 3.78
CA THR A 134 7.38 31.36 3.06
C THR A 134 6.10 32.18 2.91
N TYR A 135 4.97 31.56 2.56
CA TYR A 135 3.67 32.24 2.57
C TYR A 135 3.28 32.75 3.96
N GLY A 136 3.43 31.91 4.99
CA GLY A 136 3.17 32.31 6.37
C GLY A 136 3.95 33.56 6.75
N LEU A 137 5.24 33.61 6.39
CA LEU A 137 6.08 34.78 6.62
C LEU A 137 5.64 36.01 5.81
N LEU A 138 5.32 35.85 4.53
CA LEU A 138 4.99 36.97 3.63
C LEU A 138 3.58 37.54 3.83
N LYS A 139 2.61 36.71 4.20
CA LYS A 139 1.18 37.08 4.25
C LYS A 139 0.62 37.15 5.67
N ALA A 140 1.06 36.26 6.55
CA ALA A 140 0.61 36.23 7.94
C ALA A 140 1.64 36.80 8.92
N GLY A 141 2.86 37.11 8.46
CA GLY A 141 3.97 37.60 9.28
C GLY A 141 4.61 36.52 10.17
N SER A 142 4.29 35.24 9.96
CA SER A 142 4.78 34.14 10.81
C SER A 142 4.84 32.81 10.07
N ILE A 143 5.96 32.10 10.22
CA ILE A 143 6.12 30.72 9.74
C ILE A 143 5.20 29.73 10.46
N TRP A 144 4.70 30.11 11.64
CA TRP A 144 3.82 29.26 12.45
C TRP A 144 2.39 29.21 11.91
N TYR A 145 1.99 30.21 11.11
CA TYR A 145 0.65 30.27 10.52
C TYR A 145 0.26 28.99 9.76
N PRO A 146 0.99 28.54 8.72
CA PRO A 146 0.65 27.31 7.99
C PRO A 146 0.77 26.04 8.84
N ILE A 147 1.67 26.02 9.84
CA ILE A 147 1.87 24.88 10.73
C ILE A 147 0.65 24.69 11.62
N ASN A 148 0.20 25.77 12.26
CA ASN A 148 -0.98 25.75 13.11
C ASN A 148 -2.24 25.53 12.28
N LEU A 149 -2.31 26.07 11.06
CA LEU A 149 -3.41 25.83 10.13
C LEU A 149 -3.49 24.35 9.70
N LEU A 150 -2.34 23.69 9.49
CA LEU A 150 -2.33 22.25 9.21
C LEU A 150 -2.79 21.44 10.42
N ALA A 151 -2.33 21.78 11.63
CA ALA A 151 -2.78 21.13 12.86
C ALA A 151 -4.30 21.30 13.09
N ALA A 152 -4.83 22.47 12.72
CA ALA A 152 -6.25 22.80 12.79
C ALA A 152 -7.16 21.89 11.95
N SER A 153 -6.62 21.24 10.91
CA SER A 153 -7.36 20.25 10.12
C SER A 153 -7.78 19.02 10.93
N VAL A 154 -7.07 18.72 12.02
CA VAL A 154 -7.34 17.60 12.92
C VAL A 154 -7.90 18.10 14.27
N TYR A 155 -7.35 19.21 14.77
CA TYR A 155 -7.71 19.75 16.09
C TYR A 155 -8.41 21.10 15.96
N ALA A 156 -9.73 21.08 15.76
CA ALA A 156 -10.56 22.27 15.49
C ALA A 156 -10.56 23.34 16.60
N GLN A 157 -10.14 23.00 17.82
CA GLN A 157 -10.03 23.96 18.93
C GLN A 157 -9.03 25.08 18.60
N SER A 158 -8.01 24.79 17.80
CA SER A 158 -6.97 25.75 17.36
C SER A 158 -7.53 26.91 16.53
N LEU A 159 -8.65 26.72 15.81
CA LEU A 159 -9.29 27.78 15.00
C LEU A 159 -10.13 28.75 15.82
N LYS A 160 -10.52 28.37 17.05
CA LYS A 160 -11.27 29.26 17.96
C LYS A 160 -10.38 30.35 18.57
N LEU A 161 -9.08 30.24 18.37
CA LEU A 161 -8.06 31.12 18.92
C LEU A 161 -7.65 32.08 17.78
N GLY A 162 -7.93 33.37 17.93
CA GLY A 162 -7.83 34.37 16.84
C GLY A 162 -6.44 34.49 16.18
N ALA A 163 -6.30 35.40 15.21
CA ALA A 163 -5.12 35.50 14.33
C ALA A 163 -3.74 35.52 15.06
N SER A 164 -3.66 36.07 16.27
CA SER A 164 -2.43 36.08 17.08
C SER A 164 -1.98 34.69 17.52
N GLN A 165 -2.92 33.77 17.77
CA GLN A 165 -2.63 32.40 18.19
C GLN A 165 -2.14 31.54 17.02
N LEU A 166 -2.70 31.72 15.83
CA LEU A 166 -2.21 31.06 14.61
C LEU A 166 -0.77 31.48 14.27
N ASN A 167 -0.36 32.68 14.66
CA ASN A 167 0.98 33.20 14.40
C ASN A 167 2.03 32.84 15.47
N ALA A 168 1.63 32.19 16.57
CA ALA A 168 2.50 31.83 17.67
C ALA A 168 2.97 30.37 17.59
N PHE A 169 4.09 30.06 18.23
CA PHE A 169 4.54 28.69 18.36
C PHE A 169 3.70 27.93 19.39
N HIS A 170 3.19 26.76 18.99
CA HIS A 170 2.56 25.80 19.89
C HIS A 170 3.16 24.41 19.64
N ALA A 171 3.69 23.78 20.70
CA ALA A 171 4.44 22.53 20.57
C ALA A 171 3.58 21.35 20.14
N ASP A 172 2.33 21.29 20.61
CA ASP A 172 1.33 20.30 20.24
C ASP A 172 0.92 20.44 18.76
N SER A 173 0.62 21.65 18.30
CA SER A 173 0.28 21.93 16.91
C SER A 173 1.44 21.61 15.98
N PHE A 174 2.68 21.96 16.37
CA PHE A 174 3.86 21.58 15.63
C PHE A 174 4.02 20.06 15.51
N ALA A 175 3.85 19.32 16.61
CA ALA A 175 3.96 17.86 16.61
C ALA A 175 2.88 17.21 15.72
N ILE A 176 1.63 17.66 15.82
CA ILE A 176 0.50 17.17 15.01
C ILE A 176 0.76 17.47 13.53
N ALA A 177 1.13 18.72 13.19
CA ALA A 177 1.39 19.13 11.82
C ALA A 177 2.58 18.37 11.21
N LEU A 178 3.67 18.20 11.96
CA LEU A 178 4.84 17.45 11.51
C LEU A 178 4.49 15.98 11.23
N LEU A 179 3.78 15.33 12.15
CA LEU A 179 3.37 13.93 12.00
C LEU A 179 2.41 13.76 10.82
N LEU A 180 1.37 14.60 10.74
CA LEU A 180 0.40 14.57 9.65
C LEU A 180 1.09 14.79 8.30
N HIS A 181 1.96 15.81 8.21
CA HIS A 181 2.67 16.13 6.98
C HIS A 181 3.61 15.01 6.56
N ALA A 182 4.37 14.42 7.50
CA ALA A 182 5.26 13.30 7.22
C ALA A 182 4.50 12.06 6.75
N LEU A 183 3.39 11.72 7.41
CA LEU A 183 2.56 10.58 7.05
C LEU A 183 1.90 10.75 5.68
N VAL A 184 1.27 11.90 5.43
CA VAL A 184 0.60 12.18 4.15
C VAL A 184 1.63 12.26 3.03
N SER A 185 2.76 12.95 3.22
CA SER A 185 3.82 13.03 2.21
C SER A 185 4.39 11.66 1.88
N SER A 186 4.59 10.80 2.88
CA SER A 186 5.04 9.42 2.68
C SER A 186 4.00 8.58 1.95
N GLY A 187 2.73 8.67 2.35
CA GLY A 187 1.61 7.96 1.72
C GLY A 187 1.41 8.35 0.26
N VAL A 188 1.40 9.65 -0.03
CA VAL A 188 1.33 10.18 -1.40
C VAL A 188 2.56 9.75 -2.21
N GLY A 189 3.75 9.78 -1.62
CA GLY A 189 4.98 9.30 -2.26
C GLY A 189 4.91 7.81 -2.60
N LEU A 190 4.45 6.96 -1.67
CA LEU A 190 4.26 5.53 -1.89
C LEU A 190 3.24 5.26 -2.99
N LEU A 191 2.10 5.95 -2.95
CA LEU A 191 1.08 5.88 -4.01
C LEU A 191 1.67 6.26 -5.36
N TYR A 192 2.39 7.39 -5.42
CA TYR A 192 3.06 7.83 -6.63
C TYR A 192 4.02 6.76 -7.16
N GLY A 193 4.89 6.21 -6.30
CA GLY A 193 5.82 5.13 -6.63
C GLY A 193 5.13 3.86 -7.15
N ALA A 194 4.04 3.45 -6.52
CA ALA A 194 3.24 2.30 -6.94
C ALA A 194 2.55 2.53 -8.30
N MET A 195 2.21 3.78 -8.62
CA MET A 195 1.56 4.12 -9.89
C MET A 195 2.53 4.41 -11.04
N LEU A 196 3.84 4.53 -10.80
CA LEU A 196 4.83 4.76 -11.85
C LEU A 196 4.78 3.77 -13.04
N PRO A 197 4.55 2.45 -12.84
CA PRO A 197 4.40 1.51 -13.94
C PRO A 197 3.21 1.84 -14.86
N MET A 198 2.15 2.45 -14.32
CA MET A 198 0.94 2.82 -15.07
C MET A 198 1.12 4.16 -15.82
N PHE A 199 2.01 5.03 -15.35
CA PHE A 199 2.22 6.39 -15.88
C PHE A 199 3.48 6.53 -16.74
N ALA A 200 3.77 5.52 -17.57
CA ALA A 200 5.05 5.30 -18.25
C ALA A 200 5.57 6.44 -19.16
N ARG A 201 4.79 7.49 -19.46
CA ARG A 201 5.19 8.52 -20.45
C ARG A 201 5.47 9.91 -19.87
N ARG A 202 4.82 10.36 -18.78
CA ARG A 202 4.98 11.74 -18.24
C ARG A 202 4.74 11.84 -16.71
N PRO A 203 5.59 11.21 -15.88
CA PRO A 203 5.39 11.15 -14.43
C PRO A 203 5.36 12.53 -13.75
N ILE A 204 6.12 13.52 -14.23
CA ILE A 204 6.14 14.88 -13.68
C ILE A 204 4.86 15.66 -14.03
N VAL A 205 4.30 15.50 -15.23
CA VAL A 205 3.07 16.22 -15.60
C VAL A 205 1.86 15.64 -14.87
N LEU A 206 1.77 14.30 -14.83
CA LEU A 206 0.64 13.61 -14.21
C LEU A 206 0.67 13.75 -12.67
N GLY A 207 1.82 13.48 -12.04
CA GLY A 207 1.96 13.57 -10.58
C GLY A 207 2.30 14.96 -10.06
N GLY A 208 2.89 15.83 -10.89
CA GLY A 208 3.35 17.16 -10.48
C GLY A 208 2.43 18.31 -10.84
N LEU A 209 1.48 18.12 -11.76
CA LEU A 209 0.53 19.17 -12.15
C LEU A 209 -0.92 18.71 -12.04
N ILE A 210 -1.28 17.63 -12.76
CA ILE A 210 -2.69 17.19 -12.81
C ILE A 210 -3.16 16.69 -11.44
N GLY A 211 -2.39 15.79 -10.81
CA GLY A 211 -2.71 15.28 -9.47
C GLY A 211 -2.90 16.39 -8.43
N PRO A 212 -1.93 17.31 -8.26
CA PRO A 212 -2.04 18.46 -7.37
C PRO A 212 -3.28 19.33 -7.58
N VAL A 213 -3.63 19.62 -8.83
CA VAL A 213 -4.81 20.45 -9.16
C VAL A 213 -6.11 19.71 -8.81
N LEU A 214 -6.23 18.44 -9.19
CA LEU A 214 -7.42 17.63 -8.87
C LEU A 214 -7.59 17.45 -7.36
N TRP A 215 -6.49 17.17 -6.66
CA TRP A 215 -6.49 17.03 -5.20
C TRP A 215 -6.85 18.34 -4.50
N SER A 216 -6.34 19.47 -4.98
CA SER A 216 -6.71 20.78 -4.43
C SER A 216 -8.19 21.09 -4.65
N GLY A 217 -8.75 20.76 -5.82
CA GLY A 217 -10.18 20.92 -6.08
C GLY A 217 -11.06 20.03 -5.20
N LEU A 218 -10.61 18.80 -4.91
CA LEU A 218 -11.27 17.91 -3.97
C LEU A 218 -11.25 18.46 -2.54
N ILE A 219 -10.07 18.89 -2.05
CA ILE A 219 -9.94 19.50 -0.71
C ILE A 219 -10.77 20.77 -0.61
N TYR A 220 -10.75 21.64 -1.61
CA TYR A 220 -11.61 22.83 -1.68
C TYR A 220 -13.06 22.46 -1.45
N SER A 221 -13.57 21.55 -2.28
CA SER A 221 -14.99 21.14 -2.24
C SER A 221 -15.36 20.52 -0.89
N MET A 222 -14.48 19.67 -0.32
CA MET A 222 -14.72 19.04 0.97
C MET A 222 -14.64 20.03 2.13
N LEU A 223 -13.68 20.94 2.14
CA LEU A 223 -13.54 21.93 3.20
C LEU A 223 -14.67 22.96 3.18
N SER A 224 -15.09 23.42 1.99
CA SER A 224 -16.25 24.32 1.88
C SER A 224 -17.52 23.71 2.49
N LEU A 225 -17.67 22.38 2.44
CA LEU A 225 -18.81 21.67 3.02
C LEU A 225 -18.62 21.37 4.52
N LEU A 226 -17.45 20.86 4.90
CA LEU A 226 -17.22 20.28 6.24
C LEU A 226 -16.68 21.30 7.24
N ASN A 227 -15.88 22.26 6.80
CA ASN A 227 -15.21 23.23 7.67
C ASN A 227 -14.92 24.56 6.93
N PRO A 228 -15.96 25.37 6.67
CA PRO A 228 -15.82 26.65 5.96
C PRO A 228 -14.95 27.66 6.74
N LEU A 229 -14.84 27.50 8.07
CA LEU A 229 -13.94 28.33 8.87
C LEU A 229 -12.48 28.07 8.53
N LEU A 230 -12.07 26.80 8.47
CA LEU A 230 -10.71 26.42 8.06
C LEU A 230 -10.43 26.83 6.60
N GLU A 231 -11.42 26.66 5.72
CA GLU A 231 -11.36 27.08 4.32
C GLU A 231 -11.03 28.58 4.19
N SER A 232 -11.67 29.44 4.99
CA SER A 232 -11.47 30.90 4.94
C SER A 232 -10.05 31.37 5.27
N HIS A 233 -9.22 30.49 5.85
CA HIS A 233 -7.82 30.75 6.17
C HIS A 233 -6.84 30.21 5.12
N ILE A 234 -7.32 29.51 4.10
CA ILE A 234 -6.49 28.94 3.04
C ILE A 234 -6.46 29.90 1.85
N ASP A 235 -5.27 30.39 1.52
CA ASP A 235 -5.03 31.00 0.21
C ASP A 235 -4.90 29.88 -0.83
N TRP A 236 -5.94 29.70 -1.63
CA TRP A 236 -6.03 28.60 -2.60
C TRP A 236 -4.98 28.67 -3.70
N LEU A 237 -4.57 29.87 -4.10
CA LEU A 237 -3.54 30.03 -5.12
C LEU A 237 -2.20 29.52 -4.57
N TRP A 238 -1.83 29.92 -3.36
CA TRP A 238 -0.61 29.46 -2.72
C TRP A 238 -0.66 27.99 -2.31
N PHE A 239 -1.83 27.51 -1.91
CA PHE A 239 -2.06 26.10 -1.62
C PHE A 239 -1.79 25.25 -2.86
N VAL A 240 -2.43 25.56 -4.00
CA VAL A 240 -2.21 24.86 -5.28
C VAL A 240 -0.74 24.96 -5.71
N ALA A 241 -0.11 26.14 -5.61
CA ALA A 241 1.30 26.30 -5.94
C ALA A 241 2.21 25.40 -5.09
N SER A 242 1.92 25.27 -3.80
CA SER A 242 2.65 24.39 -2.88
C SER A 242 2.46 22.90 -3.23
N GLN A 243 1.26 22.51 -3.65
CA GLN A 243 0.97 21.14 -4.13
C GLN A 243 1.70 20.84 -5.45
N VAL A 244 1.76 21.80 -6.38
CA VAL A 244 2.53 21.64 -7.63
C VAL A 244 4.02 21.50 -7.33
N ALA A 245 4.56 22.32 -6.44
CA ALA A 245 5.97 22.23 -6.03
C ALA A 245 6.29 20.87 -5.38
N PHE A 246 5.41 20.34 -4.53
CA PHE A 246 5.53 18.99 -3.99
C PHE A 246 5.71 17.96 -5.12
N GLY A 247 4.80 17.95 -6.08
CA GLY A 247 4.79 16.91 -7.10
C GLY A 247 5.91 17.06 -8.14
N VAL A 248 6.34 18.30 -8.43
CA VAL A 248 7.52 18.57 -9.27
C VAL A 248 8.79 18.04 -8.60
N VAL A 249 9.01 18.35 -7.31
CA VAL A 249 10.18 17.88 -6.57
C VAL A 249 10.15 16.37 -6.37
N ALA A 250 8.99 15.80 -6.05
CA ALA A 250 8.83 14.36 -5.94
C ALA A 250 9.15 13.64 -7.25
N GLY A 251 8.63 14.14 -8.38
CA GLY A 251 8.94 13.64 -9.70
C GLY A 251 10.42 13.76 -10.07
N PHE A 252 11.05 14.91 -9.77
CA PHE A 252 12.48 15.12 -9.98
C PHE A 252 13.35 14.13 -9.21
N VAL A 253 13.04 13.89 -7.92
CA VAL A 253 13.75 12.91 -7.09
C VAL A 253 13.56 11.49 -7.61
N VAL A 254 12.33 11.14 -8.03
CA VAL A 254 12.02 9.82 -8.59
C VAL A 254 12.79 9.54 -9.87
N VAL A 255 12.84 10.50 -10.80
CA VAL A 255 13.54 10.35 -12.09
C VAL A 255 15.04 10.13 -11.90
N GLN A 256 15.61 10.65 -10.81
CA GLN A 256 17.00 10.41 -10.45
C GLN A 256 17.27 9.03 -9.81
N GLN A 257 16.23 8.30 -9.39
CA GLN A 257 16.44 6.97 -8.81
C GLN A 257 16.70 5.92 -9.91
N PRO A 258 17.62 4.98 -9.69
CA PRO A 258 17.89 3.91 -10.63
C PRO A 258 16.65 3.03 -10.82
N ARG A 259 16.39 2.67 -12.09
CA ARG A 259 15.30 1.75 -12.43
C ARG A 259 15.72 0.31 -12.19
N VAL A 260 14.81 -0.49 -11.66
CA VAL A 260 14.99 -1.91 -11.40
C VAL A 260 14.27 -2.72 -12.48
N THR A 261 14.85 -3.84 -12.89
CA THR A 261 14.21 -4.76 -13.84
C THR A 261 12.97 -5.38 -13.21
N THR A 262 11.86 -5.38 -13.95
CA THR A 262 10.60 -5.94 -13.49
C THR A 262 10.74 -7.46 -13.31
N ARG A 263 10.29 -8.00 -12.18
CA ARG A 263 10.37 -9.45 -11.85
C ARG A 263 9.15 -10.26 -12.33
N GLU A 264 8.35 -9.70 -13.24
CA GLU A 264 7.15 -10.35 -13.79
C GLU A 264 7.50 -11.65 -14.54
N ASN A 265 8.67 -11.71 -15.18
CA ASN A 265 9.16 -12.86 -15.94
C ASN A 265 9.78 -13.97 -15.08
N ILE A 266 9.91 -13.79 -13.77
CA ILE A 266 10.51 -14.77 -12.87
C ILE A 266 9.44 -15.75 -12.39
N ALA A 267 9.69 -17.06 -12.46
CA ALA A 267 8.76 -18.07 -11.93
C ALA A 267 8.46 -17.82 -10.44
N PHE A 268 7.21 -18.07 -10.02
CA PHE A 268 6.80 -17.82 -8.63
C PHE A 268 7.71 -18.52 -7.62
N ALA A 269 8.12 -19.77 -7.88
CA ALA A 269 9.05 -20.51 -7.04
C ALA A 269 10.37 -19.74 -6.79
N ILE A 270 10.94 -19.15 -7.84
CA ILE A 270 12.16 -18.33 -7.73
C ILE A 270 11.89 -17.03 -6.96
N ARG A 271 10.70 -16.41 -7.11
CA ARG A 271 10.33 -15.20 -6.35
C ARG A 271 10.11 -15.47 -4.86
N ALA A 272 9.55 -16.63 -4.54
CA ALA A 272 9.25 -17.06 -3.18
C ALA A 272 10.48 -17.63 -2.44
N GLY A 273 11.64 -17.71 -3.10
CA GLY A 273 12.84 -18.32 -2.54
C GLY A 273 12.70 -19.83 -2.34
N VAL A 274 11.77 -20.47 -3.06
CA VAL A 274 11.58 -21.91 -3.01
C VAL A 274 12.68 -22.57 -3.83
N GLU A 275 13.57 -23.25 -3.13
CA GLU A 275 14.57 -24.13 -3.74
C GLU A 275 13.85 -25.36 -4.29
N ALA A 276 13.56 -25.37 -5.59
CA ALA A 276 12.97 -26.54 -6.26
C ALA A 276 14.02 -27.27 -7.13
N PRO A 277 14.01 -28.61 -7.18
CA PRO A 277 14.86 -29.38 -8.07
C PRO A 277 14.68 -28.95 -9.53
N GLY A 278 15.78 -28.65 -10.22
CA GLY A 278 15.79 -28.17 -11.62
C GLY A 278 15.96 -26.66 -11.81
N ILE A 279 16.00 -25.88 -10.72
CA ILE A 279 16.23 -24.41 -10.75
C ILE A 279 17.68 -24.06 -10.39
N ILE A 280 18.40 -24.96 -9.72
CA ILE A 280 19.81 -24.80 -9.37
C ILE A 280 20.66 -25.07 -10.62
N PRO A 281 21.51 -24.13 -11.08
CA PRO A 281 22.48 -24.42 -12.13
C PRO A 281 23.35 -25.58 -11.64
N GLN A 282 23.42 -26.66 -12.41
CA GLN A 282 24.34 -27.76 -12.08
C GLN A 282 25.74 -27.17 -11.93
N ARG A 283 26.34 -27.34 -10.74
CA ARG A 283 27.75 -27.06 -10.53
C ARG A 283 28.51 -27.96 -11.50
N THR A 284 29.06 -27.38 -12.55
CA THR A 284 30.02 -28.05 -13.44
C THR A 284 31.21 -28.47 -12.58
N GLY A 285 31.28 -29.73 -12.17
CA GLY A 285 32.43 -30.25 -11.43
C GLY A 285 32.22 -31.44 -10.49
N GLU A 286 31.03 -32.03 -10.35
CA GLU A 286 30.88 -33.30 -9.61
C GLU A 286 30.65 -34.46 -10.58
N GLU A 287 31.75 -35.10 -10.99
CA GLU A 287 31.71 -36.50 -11.44
C GLU A 287 31.22 -37.35 -10.26
N ARG A 288 30.07 -38.01 -10.45
CA ARG A 288 29.59 -39.01 -9.49
C ARG A 288 30.41 -40.29 -9.64
N PRO A 289 30.79 -40.96 -8.53
CA PRO A 289 31.26 -42.34 -8.56
C PRO A 289 30.15 -43.31 -8.98
#